data_AF-A0A832ULA0-F1
#
_entry.id   AF-A0A832ULA0-F1
#
_cell.length_a   1.000
_cell.length_b   1.000
_cell.length_c   1.000
_cell.angle_alpha   90.00
_cell.angle_beta   90.00
_cell.angle_gamma   90.00
#
_symmetry.space_group_name_H-M   'P 1'
#
loop_
_entity.id
_entity.type
_entity.pdbx_description
1 polymer ?
#
loop_
_entity_poly.entity_id
_entity_poly.type
_entity_poly.pdbx_seq_one_letter_code
_entity_poly.pdbx_strand_id
1 'polypeptide(L)'
;MIRVEMHELYYPVYYVHRIERNEAALGFDLSGNSTRRKTHIRSLESGNVMSSSYITLIQEDRNGAGFLIFYPHYQGNKVPQSLVERREMFAGFIVCVYLIEEIIEDIIRVETARGLSLTLYEGDRVDEKNHLYGTLIDDKAMELSFSVNIAGCPWF
;
A
#
# COMPACT_ATOMS: atom_id res chain seq x y z
N MET A 1 -1.43 19.36 -7.37
CA MET A 1 -2.36 18.88 -6.33
C MET A 1 -3.77 19.32 -6.67
N ILE A 2 -4.78 18.45 -6.50
CA ILE A 2 -6.20 18.77 -6.71
C ILE A 2 -6.85 18.96 -5.33
N ARG A 3 -7.68 19.99 -5.18
CA ARG A 3 -8.43 20.24 -3.95
C ARG A 3 -9.43 19.09 -3.72
N VAL A 4 -9.40 18.50 -2.53
CA VAL A 4 -10.36 17.45 -2.14
C VAL A 4 -11.75 18.07 -1.97
N GLU A 5 -12.79 17.32 -2.35
CA GLU A 5 -14.19 17.72 -2.13
C GLU A 5 -14.53 17.82 -0.63
N MET A 6 -15.65 18.46 -0.30
CA MET A 6 -16.06 18.55 1.11
C MET A 6 -16.43 17.18 1.67
N HIS A 7 -15.71 16.75 2.70
CA HIS A 7 -15.96 15.53 3.46
C HIS A 7 -16.25 15.86 4.93
N GLU A 8 -16.95 14.95 5.61
CA GLU A 8 -17.20 15.04 7.05
C GLU A 8 -15.90 14.88 7.86
N LEU A 9 -14.97 14.07 7.35
CA LEU A 9 -13.66 13.81 7.96
C LEU A 9 -12.57 13.87 6.89
N TYR A 10 -11.41 14.43 7.27
CA TYR A 10 -10.21 14.51 6.45
C TYR A 10 -9.06 13.82 7.17
N TYR A 11 -8.14 13.25 6.40
CA TYR A 11 -6.95 12.57 6.92
C TYR A 11 -5.70 13.17 6.27
N PRO A 12 -5.40 14.46 6.56
CA PRO A 12 -4.23 15.12 6.01
C PRO A 12 -2.95 14.52 6.58
N VAL A 13 -1.92 14.39 5.74
CA VAL A 13 -0.57 14.06 6.21
C VAL A 13 -0.03 15.24 7.01
N TYR A 14 0.08 15.07 8.32
CA TYR A 14 0.57 16.11 9.23
C TYR A 14 2.06 15.95 9.57
N TYR A 15 2.54 14.72 9.57
CA TYR A 15 3.94 14.37 9.82
C TYR A 15 4.48 13.56 8.66
N VAL A 16 5.75 13.78 8.32
CA VAL A 16 6.43 13.04 7.27
C VAL A 16 7.88 12.79 7.67
N HIS A 17 8.39 11.60 7.35
CA HIS A 17 9.80 11.26 7.54
C HIS A 17 10.60 11.57 6.26
N ARG A 18 11.86 12.00 6.41
CA ARG A 18 12.72 12.49 5.31
C ARG A 18 12.01 13.60 4.51
N ILE A 19 11.78 14.72 5.19
CA ILE A 19 11.03 15.85 4.63
C ILE A 19 11.61 16.31 3.29
N GLU A 20 12.93 16.21 3.11
CA GLU A 20 13.64 16.61 1.89
C GLU A 20 13.17 15.86 0.64
N ARG A 21 12.60 14.65 0.80
CA ARG A 21 12.05 13.84 -0.30
C ARG A 21 10.53 13.82 -0.34
N ASN A 22 9.87 14.11 0.78
CA ASN A 22 8.45 13.84 0.96
C ASN A 22 7.63 15.08 1.36
N GLU A 23 8.19 16.28 1.29
CA GLU A 23 7.52 17.54 1.64
C GLU A 23 6.18 17.71 0.89
N ALA A 24 6.14 17.31 -0.39
CA ALA A 24 4.93 17.38 -1.21
C ALA A 24 3.75 16.54 -0.68
N ALA A 25 3.99 15.61 0.24
CA ALA A 25 2.93 14.86 0.90
C ALA A 25 2.23 15.66 2.01
N LEU A 26 2.86 16.68 2.59
CA LEU A 26 2.28 17.45 3.70
C LEU A 26 0.98 18.13 3.28
N GLY A 27 -0.05 17.99 4.12
CA GLY A 27 -1.40 18.50 3.85
C GLY A 27 -2.18 17.71 2.80
N PHE A 28 -1.58 16.71 2.16
CA PHE A 28 -2.28 15.82 1.24
C PHE A 28 -3.29 14.97 2.02
N ASP A 29 -4.56 14.98 1.58
CA ASP A 29 -5.60 14.15 2.21
C ASP A 29 -5.63 12.75 1.60
N LEU A 30 -5.40 11.75 2.44
CA LEU A 30 -5.41 10.34 2.08
C LEU A 30 -6.81 9.82 1.72
N SER A 31 -7.87 10.60 1.98
CA SER A 31 -9.26 10.26 1.68
C SER A 31 -9.71 10.52 0.25
N GLY A 32 -8.96 11.32 -0.51
CA GLY A 32 -9.38 11.81 -1.83
C GLY A 32 -9.48 10.75 -2.94
N ASN A 33 -9.08 9.49 -2.70
CA ASN A 33 -9.26 8.39 -3.64
C ASN A 33 -10.18 7.33 -3.03
N SER A 34 -11.24 6.97 -3.74
CA SER A 34 -12.29 6.07 -3.26
C SER A 34 -11.79 4.66 -2.92
N THR A 35 -10.79 4.15 -3.64
CA THR A 35 -10.17 2.85 -3.34
C THR A 35 -9.36 2.92 -2.05
N ARG A 36 -8.53 3.96 -1.86
CA ARG A 36 -7.77 4.18 -0.61
C ARG A 36 -8.69 4.41 0.59
N ARG A 37 -9.80 5.13 0.39
CA ARG A 37 -10.77 5.42 1.44
C ARG A 37 -11.36 4.16 2.05
N LYS A 38 -11.70 3.15 1.24
CA LYS A 38 -12.23 1.88 1.75
C LYS A 38 -11.21 1.15 2.63
N THR A 39 -9.93 1.15 2.25
CA THR A 39 -8.87 0.48 3.02
C THR A 39 -8.67 1.13 4.38
N HIS A 40 -8.53 2.45 4.45
CA HIS A 40 -8.27 3.10 5.74
C HIS A 40 -9.48 3.00 6.68
N ILE A 41 -10.71 3.04 6.14
CA ILE A 41 -11.93 2.88 6.98
C ILE A 41 -11.94 1.47 7.57
N ARG A 42 -11.69 0.44 6.75
CA ARG A 42 -11.61 -0.94 7.24
C ARG A 42 -10.50 -1.11 8.27
N SER A 43 -9.36 -0.46 8.08
CA SER A 43 -8.27 -0.46 9.07
C SER A 43 -8.73 0.13 10.40
N LEU A 44 -9.36 1.31 10.39
CA LEU A 44 -9.91 1.96 11.58
C LEU A 44 -10.99 1.11 12.27
N GLU A 45 -11.91 0.52 11.53
CA GLU A 45 -13.06 -0.20 12.10
C GLU A 45 -12.66 -1.58 12.66
N SER A 46 -11.69 -2.23 12.03
CA SER A 46 -11.18 -3.54 12.47
C SER A 46 -10.09 -3.43 13.54
N GLY A 47 -9.33 -2.33 13.58
CA GLY A 47 -8.12 -2.21 14.38
C GLY A 47 -6.90 -2.90 13.78
N ASN A 48 -7.03 -3.47 12.58
CA ASN A 48 -5.95 -4.21 11.92
C ASN A 48 -5.15 -3.31 10.97
N VAL A 49 -3.90 -3.72 10.77
CA VAL A 49 -3.05 -3.18 9.70
C VAL A 49 -3.58 -3.64 8.35
N MET A 50 -3.76 -2.71 7.41
CA MET A 50 -4.34 -3.02 6.10
C MET A 50 -3.53 -2.41 4.96
N SER A 51 -3.33 -3.18 3.89
CA SER A 51 -2.76 -2.68 2.63
C SER A 51 -3.84 -2.09 1.71
N SER A 52 -3.49 -1.02 0.99
CA SER A 52 -4.27 -0.57 -0.16
C SER A 52 -4.08 -1.53 -1.34
N SER A 53 -4.95 -1.39 -2.33
CA SER A 53 -4.61 -1.83 -3.69
C SER A 53 -3.46 -0.97 -4.23
N TYR A 54 -2.76 -1.45 -5.26
CA TYR A 54 -1.69 -0.69 -5.89
C TYR A 54 -2.19 0.67 -6.41
N ILE A 55 -1.29 1.63 -6.41
CA ILE A 55 -1.49 2.98 -6.91
C ILE A 55 -0.35 3.32 -7.88
N THR A 56 -0.68 4.06 -8.92
CA THR A 56 0.32 4.74 -9.73
C THR A 56 0.79 5.98 -8.98
N LEU A 57 2.07 6.01 -8.61
CA LEU A 57 2.64 7.18 -7.97
C LEU A 57 3.03 8.21 -9.04
N ILE A 58 2.54 9.43 -8.86
CA ILE A 58 2.95 10.58 -9.68
C ILE A 58 4.14 11.23 -8.96
N GLN A 59 5.34 10.68 -9.14
CA GLN A 59 6.59 11.31 -8.74
C GLN A 59 7.55 11.36 -9.93
N GLU A 60 8.38 12.41 -9.97
CA GLU A 60 8.82 13.08 -11.20
C GLU A 60 9.67 12.26 -12.19
N ASP A 61 10.16 11.06 -11.87
CA ASP A 61 11.03 10.31 -12.80
C ASP A 61 10.87 8.78 -12.81
N ARG A 62 9.89 8.22 -12.07
CA ARG A 62 9.69 6.75 -12.03
C ARG A 62 8.21 6.39 -12.13
N ASN A 63 7.83 5.81 -13.27
CA ASN A 63 6.59 5.07 -13.40
C ASN A 63 6.71 3.77 -12.62
N GLY A 64 6.16 3.72 -11.41
CA GLY A 64 6.18 2.53 -10.57
C GLY A 64 4.84 2.31 -9.87
N ALA A 65 4.43 1.05 -9.75
CA ALA A 65 3.33 0.66 -8.88
C ALA A 65 3.81 0.76 -7.42
N GLY A 66 3.06 1.50 -6.60
CA GLY A 66 3.26 1.55 -5.16
C GLY A 66 2.01 1.15 -4.41
N PHE A 67 2.10 0.95 -3.11
CA PHE A 67 0.96 0.68 -2.25
C PHE A 67 1.17 1.28 -0.87
N LEU A 68 0.07 1.44 -0.13
CA LEU A 68 0.08 2.03 1.21
C LEU A 68 -0.27 0.95 2.23
N ILE A 69 0.49 0.88 3.33
CA ILE A 69 0.08 0.16 4.54
C ILE A 69 -0.44 1.18 5.55
N PHE A 70 -1.68 0.97 6.00
CA PHE A 70 -2.34 1.74 7.04
C PHE A 70 -2.26 1.01 8.37
N TYR A 71 -1.70 1.69 9.36
CA TYR A 71 -1.74 1.29 10.76
C TYR A 71 -2.65 2.27 11.52
N PRO A 72 -3.77 1.82 12.10
CA PRO A 72 -4.68 2.69 12.82
C PRO A 72 -4.11 2.98 14.22
N HIS A 73 -3.93 4.25 14.54
CA HIS A 73 -3.45 4.69 15.84
C HIS A 73 -4.63 5.14 16.71
N TYR A 74 -4.71 4.58 17.91
CA TYR A 74 -5.71 4.93 18.92
C TYR A 74 -5.03 5.51 20.15
N GLN A 75 -5.70 6.45 20.81
CA GLN A 75 -5.27 7.02 22.07
C GLN A 75 -5.00 5.91 23.10
N GLY A 76 -3.95 6.05 23.91
CA GLY A 76 -3.58 5.04 24.91
C GLY A 76 -2.80 3.83 24.37
N ASN A 77 -2.38 3.84 23.10
CA ASN A 77 -1.48 2.84 22.49
C ASN A 77 -1.98 1.39 22.53
N LYS A 78 -3.29 1.19 22.59
CA LYS A 78 -3.94 -0.13 22.52
C LYS A 78 -5.09 -0.06 21.55
N VAL A 79 -5.33 -1.15 20.82
CA VAL A 79 -6.49 -1.27 19.94
C VAL A 79 -7.73 -1.49 20.80
N PRO A 80 -8.73 -0.58 20.79
CA PRO A 80 -9.98 -0.78 21.51
C PRO A 80 -10.74 -2.01 21.00
N GLN A 81 -11.51 -2.65 21.89
CA GLN A 81 -12.19 -3.91 21.57
C GLN A 81 -13.46 -3.69 20.74
N SER A 82 -14.20 -2.62 21.03
CA SER A 82 -15.44 -2.31 20.33
C SER A 82 -15.22 -1.33 19.17
N LEU A 83 -16.10 -1.41 18.16
CA LEU A 83 -16.11 -0.45 17.06
C LEU A 83 -16.37 0.99 17.54
N VAL A 84 -17.22 1.16 18.55
CA VAL A 84 -17.57 2.47 19.10
C VAL A 84 -16.33 3.11 19.73
N GLU A 85 -15.65 2.40 20.64
CA GLU A 85 -14.41 2.90 21.26
C GLU A 85 -13.31 3.12 20.22
N ARG A 86 -13.21 2.27 19.19
CA ARG A 86 -12.25 2.47 18.08
C ARG A 86 -12.48 3.81 17.39
N ARG A 87 -13.73 4.19 17.11
CA ARG A 87 -14.05 5.47 16.48
C ARG A 87 -13.80 6.66 17.43
N GLU A 88 -14.16 6.52 18.70
CA GLU A 88 -13.99 7.58 19.71
C GLU A 88 -12.52 7.85 20.04
N MET A 89 -11.71 6.79 20.10
CA MET A 89 -10.30 6.86 20.49
C MET A 89 -9.36 6.98 19.28
N PHE A 90 -9.88 7.02 18.05
CA PHE A 90 -9.05 7.14 16.85
C PHE A 90 -8.29 8.46 16.84
N ALA A 91 -6.97 8.39 16.71
CA ALA A 91 -6.08 9.54 16.72
C ALA A 91 -5.45 9.84 15.35
N GLY A 92 -5.49 8.88 14.42
CA GLY A 92 -4.92 9.03 13.07
C GLY A 92 -4.38 7.72 12.53
N PHE A 93 -3.70 7.80 11.37
CA PHE A 93 -2.99 6.66 10.79
C PHE A 93 -1.49 6.90 10.81
N ILE A 94 -0.74 5.83 11.05
CA ILE A 94 0.64 5.73 10.61
C ILE A 94 0.61 5.06 9.24
N VAL A 95 1.26 5.67 8.25
CA VAL A 95 1.17 5.24 6.86
C VAL A 95 2.57 5.04 6.29
N CYS A 96 2.79 3.87 5.72
CA CYS A 96 4.01 3.56 4.97
C CYS A 96 3.66 3.48 3.47
N VAL A 97 4.46 4.14 2.64
CA VAL A 97 4.38 4.04 1.18
C VAL A 97 5.49 3.13 0.72
N TYR A 98 5.13 2.11 -0.05
CA TYR A 98 6.06 1.12 -0.58
C TYR A 98 6.05 1.15 -2.10
N LEU A 99 7.23 1.09 -2.71
CA LEU A 99 7.43 0.95 -4.14
C LEU A 99 7.71 -0.51 -4.44
N ILE A 100 6.87 -1.14 -5.27
CA ILE A 100 6.96 -2.58 -5.53
C ILE A 100 8.29 -2.90 -6.21
N GLU A 101 8.65 -2.14 -7.23
CA GLU A 101 9.91 -2.31 -7.97
C GLU A 101 11.13 -2.21 -7.03
N GLU A 102 11.20 -1.20 -6.15
CA GLU A 102 12.32 -1.04 -5.22
C GLU A 102 12.43 -2.22 -4.24
N ILE A 103 11.30 -2.68 -3.67
CA ILE A 103 11.30 -3.84 -2.76
C ILE A 103 11.81 -5.08 -3.48
N ILE A 104 11.29 -5.34 -4.67
CA ILE A 104 11.58 -6.58 -5.39
C ILE A 104 13.01 -6.58 -5.92
N GLU A 105 13.50 -5.45 -6.44
CA GLU A 105 14.90 -5.32 -6.85
C GLU A 105 15.86 -5.54 -5.67
N ASP A 106 15.55 -5.01 -4.48
CA ASP A 106 16.37 -5.22 -3.28
C ASP A 106 16.38 -6.70 -2.86
N ILE A 107 15.27 -7.42 -3.01
CA ILE A 107 15.18 -8.86 -2.71
C ILE A 107 15.97 -9.69 -3.73
N ILE A 108 15.84 -9.38 -5.03
CA ILE A 108 16.43 -10.16 -6.13
C ILE A 108 17.94 -9.91 -6.28
N ARG A 109 18.46 -8.77 -5.79
CA ARG A 109 19.91 -8.44 -5.82
C ARG A 109 20.80 -9.40 -5.04
N VAL A 110 20.25 -10.25 -4.18
CA VAL A 110 21.00 -11.33 -3.54
C VAL A 110 21.41 -12.34 -4.63
N GLU A 111 22.69 -12.75 -4.68
CA GLU A 111 23.36 -13.49 -5.76
C GLU A 111 22.69 -14.81 -6.26
N THR A 112 21.54 -15.18 -5.70
CA THR A 112 20.78 -16.42 -5.90
C THR A 112 19.91 -16.46 -7.16
N ALA A 113 19.71 -15.35 -7.90
CA ALA A 113 18.62 -15.24 -8.89
C ALA A 113 19.01 -15.42 -10.37
N ARG A 114 20.25 -15.84 -10.71
CA ARG A 114 20.60 -16.06 -12.12
C ARG A 114 19.74 -17.18 -12.72
N GLY A 115 18.90 -16.83 -13.71
CA GLY A 115 17.98 -17.75 -14.37
C GLY A 115 16.57 -17.80 -13.77
N LEU A 116 16.28 -17.00 -12.74
CA LEU A 116 14.92 -16.83 -12.21
C LEU A 116 14.28 -15.57 -12.80
N SER A 117 13.05 -15.71 -13.28
CA SER A 117 12.16 -14.58 -13.58
C SER A 117 11.02 -14.56 -12.58
N LEU A 118 10.73 -13.38 -12.05
CA LEU A 118 9.63 -13.15 -11.14
C LEU A 118 8.61 -12.25 -11.83
N THR A 119 7.34 -12.66 -11.79
CA THR A 119 6.20 -11.82 -12.20
C THR A 119 5.23 -11.76 -11.03
N LEU A 120 4.64 -10.60 -10.78
CA LEU A 120 3.73 -10.38 -9.66
C LEU A 120 2.45 -9.72 -10.14
N TYR A 121 1.33 -10.17 -9.61
CA TYR A 121 -0.01 -9.65 -9.85
C TYR A 121 -0.74 -9.38 -8.51
N GLU A 122 -1.59 -8.36 -8.48
CA GLU A 122 -2.55 -8.19 -7.39
C GLU A 122 -3.74 -9.13 -7.60
N GLY A 123 -4.10 -9.88 -6.56
CA GLY A 123 -5.24 -10.79 -6.56
C GLY A 123 -4.87 -12.23 -6.26
N ASP A 124 -5.71 -13.14 -6.73
CA ASP A 124 -5.62 -14.58 -6.51
C ASP A 124 -5.23 -15.37 -7.77
N ARG A 125 -4.92 -14.66 -8.86
CA ARG A 125 -4.65 -15.23 -10.18
C ARG A 125 -3.81 -14.26 -11.02
N VAL A 126 -3.27 -14.79 -12.12
CA VAL A 126 -2.72 -13.99 -13.21
C VAL A 126 -3.82 -13.16 -13.88
N ASP A 127 -3.68 -11.83 -13.85
CA ASP A 127 -4.54 -10.88 -14.58
C ASP A 127 -3.69 -9.67 -14.97
N GLU A 128 -3.47 -9.47 -16.27
CA GLU A 128 -2.67 -8.37 -16.82
C GLU A 128 -3.18 -6.97 -16.39
N LYS A 129 -4.46 -6.84 -16.03
CA LYS A 129 -4.98 -5.56 -15.49
C LYS A 129 -4.45 -5.24 -14.09
N ASN A 130 -3.97 -6.25 -13.39
CA ASN A 130 -3.45 -6.20 -12.03
C ASN A 130 -1.96 -6.55 -11.99
N HIS A 131 -1.25 -6.44 -13.12
CA HIS A 131 0.20 -6.65 -13.16
C HIS A 131 0.91 -5.60 -12.29
N LEU A 132 1.85 -6.07 -11.46
CA LEU A 132 2.58 -5.24 -10.49
C LEU A 132 4.07 -5.14 -10.82
N TYR A 133 4.69 -6.21 -11.30
CA TYR A 133 6.13 -6.29 -11.53
C TYR A 133 6.52 -7.41 -12.50
N GLY A 134 7.63 -7.21 -13.20
CA GLY A 134 8.31 -8.24 -13.97
C GLY A 134 7.66 -8.51 -15.32
N THR A 135 8.07 -9.59 -15.97
CA THR A 135 7.53 -10.00 -17.27
C THR A 135 7.38 -11.50 -17.31
N LEU A 136 6.19 -11.95 -17.72
CA LEU A 136 5.94 -13.37 -17.91
C LEU A 136 6.82 -13.90 -19.05
N ILE A 137 7.49 -15.02 -18.81
CA ILE A 137 8.34 -15.68 -19.80
C ILE A 137 7.61 -16.89 -20.36
N ASP A 138 7.50 -16.97 -21.68
CA ASP A 138 6.81 -18.07 -22.36
C ASP A 138 7.65 -19.35 -22.45
N ASP A 139 8.96 -19.24 -22.71
CA ASP A 139 9.89 -20.39 -22.84
C ASP A 139 10.54 -20.77 -21.51
N LYS A 140 9.70 -21.01 -20.50
CA LYS A 140 10.14 -21.36 -19.14
C LYS A 140 10.33 -22.86 -18.98
N ALA A 141 11.48 -23.28 -18.45
CA ALA A 141 11.76 -24.69 -18.15
C ALA A 141 10.93 -25.22 -16.96
N MET A 142 10.55 -24.34 -16.04
CA MET A 142 9.75 -24.63 -14.85
C MET A 142 9.00 -23.38 -14.41
N GLU A 143 7.83 -23.57 -13.80
CA GLU A 143 7.03 -22.52 -13.18
C GLU A 143 6.65 -22.91 -11.75
N LEU A 144 6.75 -21.95 -10.83
CA LEU A 144 6.22 -22.05 -9.48
C LEU A 144 5.36 -20.83 -9.21
N SER A 145 4.13 -21.05 -8.77
CA SER A 145 3.17 -19.98 -8.44
C SER A 145 2.61 -20.22 -7.06
N PHE A 146 2.52 -19.16 -6.27
CA PHE A 146 1.94 -19.20 -4.92
C PHE A 146 1.43 -17.81 -4.55
N SER A 147 0.37 -17.77 -3.75
CA SER A 147 -0.15 -16.49 -3.27
C SER A 147 0.52 -16.05 -1.99
N VAL A 148 0.69 -14.74 -1.84
CA VAL A 148 1.16 -14.09 -0.61
C VAL A 148 0.11 -13.07 -0.17
N ASN A 149 -0.17 -12.99 1.13
CA ASN A 149 -1.09 -11.98 1.66
C ASN A 149 -0.32 -10.79 2.24
N ILE A 150 -0.46 -9.63 1.62
CA ILE A 150 0.13 -8.36 2.07
C ILE A 150 -0.93 -7.58 2.84
N ALA A 151 -0.96 -7.75 4.17
CA ALA A 151 -1.86 -7.05 5.10
C ALA A 151 -3.32 -7.00 4.60
N GLY A 152 -3.88 -8.15 4.25
CA GLY A 152 -5.25 -8.29 3.75
C GLY A 152 -5.41 -8.13 2.23
N CYS A 153 -4.36 -7.80 1.49
CA CYS A 153 -4.34 -7.75 0.03
C CYS A 153 -3.61 -8.98 -0.53
N PRO A 154 -4.29 -9.91 -1.21
CA PRO A 154 -3.63 -11.07 -1.80
C PRO A 154 -2.87 -10.66 -3.06
N TRP A 155 -1.66 -11.17 -3.22
CA TRP A 155 -0.85 -11.11 -4.43
C TRP A 155 -0.60 -12.52 -4.95
N PHE A 156 -0.41 -12.64 -6.25
CA PHE A 156 -0.16 -13.89 -6.98
C PHE A 156 1.10 -13.79 -7.84
#